data_AF-A0A2W5MWW6-F1
#
_entry.id   AF-A0A2W5MWW6-F1
#
_cell.length_a   1.000
_cell.length_b   1.000
_cell.length_c   1.000
_cell.angle_alpha   90.00
_cell.angle_beta   90.00
_cell.angle_gamma   90.00
#
_symmetry.space_group_name_H-M   'P 1'
#
loop_
_entity.id
_entity.type
_entity.pdbx_description
1 polymer ?
#
loop_
_entity_poly.entity_id
_entity_poly.type
_entity_poly.pdbx_seq_one_letter_code
_entity_poly.pdbx_strand_id
1 'polypeptide(L)'
;MMKRKFTRFLPVFCTFFALFGVVSCASPARNLIDAQIHDLSDDQLCVYHNNYRSEPRVEAEIAARGVNCDRFYRKCLSQGNQPGTQAMQFCIDTLRENERLRYEQDRWDDFGIWGYRDYDRLRSARRR
;
A
#
# COMPACT_ATOMS: atom_id res chain seq x y z
N MET A 1 -55.41 11.52 13.39
CA MET A 1 -54.67 12.75 13.04
C MET A 1 -53.21 12.61 13.44
N MET A 2 -52.32 12.72 12.47
CA MET A 2 -50.87 12.54 12.57
C MET A 2 -50.18 13.73 13.25
N LYS A 3 -49.06 13.49 13.94
CA LYS A 3 -47.85 14.36 13.92
C LYS A 3 -46.69 13.65 14.64
N ARG A 4 -45.94 12.82 13.88
CA ARG A 4 -44.65 12.27 14.31
C ARG A 4 -43.61 13.40 14.26
N LYS A 5 -43.09 13.82 15.41
CA LYS A 5 -41.95 14.75 15.52
C LYS A 5 -40.66 13.95 15.30
N PHE A 6 -40.23 13.85 14.05
CA PHE A 6 -39.03 13.10 13.64
C PHE A 6 -38.00 14.05 13.01
N THR A 7 -37.58 15.09 13.73
CA THR A 7 -36.72 16.15 13.17
C THR A 7 -35.73 16.75 14.17
N ARG A 8 -35.07 15.92 15.00
CA ARG A 8 -33.99 16.41 15.90
C ARG A 8 -32.78 15.49 16.09
N PHE A 9 -32.60 14.45 15.26
CA PHE A 9 -31.44 13.54 15.39
C PHE A 9 -30.49 13.52 14.19
N LEU A 10 -30.87 14.13 13.06
CA LEU A 10 -30.05 14.11 11.84
C LEU A 10 -28.75 14.95 11.90
N PRO A 11 -28.70 16.15 12.52
CA PRO A 11 -27.50 16.99 12.40
C PRO A 11 -26.32 16.51 13.26
N VAL A 12 -26.58 15.82 14.38
CA VAL A 12 -25.52 15.36 15.31
C VAL A 12 -24.74 14.17 14.73
N PHE A 13 -25.42 13.29 14.00
CA PHE A 13 -24.78 12.12 13.38
C PHE A 13 -23.88 12.53 12.20
N CYS A 14 -24.27 13.55 11.44
CA CYS A 14 -23.46 14.08 10.33
C CYS A 14 -22.22 14.83 10.83
N THR A 15 -22.29 15.57 11.93
CA THR A 15 -21.10 16.25 12.51
C THR A 15 -20.09 15.26 13.08
N PHE A 16 -20.54 14.14 13.65
CA PHE A 16 -19.66 13.08 14.14
C PHE A 16 -18.91 12.38 12.99
N PHE A 17 -19.60 12.03 11.90
CA PHE A 17 -18.96 11.44 10.71
C PHE A 17 -18.00 12.43 10.01
N ALA A 18 -18.36 13.72 9.96
CA ALA A 18 -17.49 14.74 9.40
C ALA A 18 -16.21 14.93 10.23
N LEU A 19 -16.26 14.85 11.55
CA LEU A 19 -15.09 14.93 12.43
C LEU A 19 -14.18 13.69 12.32
N PHE A 20 -14.75 12.47 12.22
CA PHE A 20 -13.97 11.25 12.02
C PHE A 20 -13.32 11.16 10.63
N GLY A 21 -13.92 11.78 9.61
CA GLY A 21 -13.36 11.77 8.25
C GLY A 21 -12.05 12.56 8.08
N VAL A 22 -11.79 13.56 8.93
CA VAL A 22 -10.61 14.44 8.78
C VAL A 22 -9.37 13.91 9.51
N VAL A 23 -9.53 13.04 10.51
CA VAL A 23 -8.41 12.51 11.32
C VAL A 23 -7.60 11.46 10.55
N SER A 24 -8.16 10.89 9.48
CA SER A 24 -7.61 9.73 8.75
C SER A 24 -6.48 10.05 7.77
N CYS A 25 -6.08 11.32 7.59
CA CYS A 25 -5.08 11.71 6.59
C CYS A 25 -3.86 12.46 7.15
N ALA A 26 -3.72 12.55 8.48
CA ALA A 26 -2.52 13.11 9.08
C ALA A 26 -1.42 12.05 9.09
N SER A 27 -0.42 12.21 8.20
CA SER A 27 0.84 11.46 8.30
C SER A 27 1.42 11.66 9.71
N PRO A 28 1.62 10.60 10.52
CA PRO A 28 2.25 10.72 11.83
C PRO A 28 3.68 11.27 11.74
N ALA A 29 4.33 11.17 10.58
CA ALA A 29 5.63 11.80 10.32
C ALA A 29 5.59 13.33 10.47
N ARG A 30 4.43 13.98 10.27
CA ARG A 30 4.29 15.43 10.46
C ARG A 30 4.42 15.87 11.91
N ASN A 31 4.08 14.99 12.86
CA ASN A 31 4.09 15.31 14.28
C ASN A 31 5.44 14.99 14.96
N LEU A 32 6.38 14.37 14.24
CA LEU A 32 7.72 14.08 14.75
C LEU A 32 8.59 15.34 14.64
N ILE A 33 9.40 15.60 15.68
CA ILE A 33 10.49 16.58 15.63
C ILE A 33 11.74 15.96 14.99
N ASP A 34 12.68 16.78 14.52
CA ASP A 34 13.85 16.31 13.77
C ASP A 34 14.71 15.33 14.58
N ALA A 35 14.87 15.56 15.89
CA ALA A 35 15.55 14.62 16.79
C ALA A 35 14.87 13.24 16.83
N GLN A 36 13.53 13.20 16.82
CA GLN A 36 12.81 11.93 16.80
C GLN A 36 12.94 11.21 15.45
N ILE A 37 13.00 11.96 14.34
CA ILE A 37 13.28 11.40 13.02
C ILE A 37 14.69 10.81 12.98
N HIS A 38 15.65 11.49 13.61
CA HIS A 38 17.02 11.02 13.73
C HIS A 38 17.16 9.77 14.64
N ASP A 39 16.28 9.58 15.60
CA ASP A 39 16.31 8.38 16.45
C ASP A 39 15.58 7.17 15.84
N LEU A 40 14.92 7.33 14.68
CA LEU A 40 14.25 6.22 14.00
C LEU A 40 15.27 5.21 13.45
N SER A 41 14.90 3.93 13.49
CA SER A 41 15.64 2.89 12.76
C SER A 41 15.40 3.00 11.25
N ASP A 42 16.33 2.47 10.45
CA ASP A 42 16.20 2.48 8.99
C ASP A 42 14.89 1.84 8.50
N ASP A 43 14.44 0.77 9.17
CA ASP A 43 13.14 0.13 8.86
C ASP A 43 11.98 1.07 9.15
N GLN A 44 12.02 1.78 10.28
CA GLN A 44 10.99 2.76 10.62
C GLN A 44 10.98 3.92 9.62
N LEU A 45 12.15 4.46 9.25
CA LEU A 45 12.26 5.49 8.21
C LEU A 45 11.61 5.05 6.89
N CYS A 46 11.90 3.82 6.45
CA CYS A 46 11.31 3.30 5.21
C CYS A 46 9.81 3.03 5.33
N VAL A 47 9.32 2.62 6.51
CA VAL A 47 7.88 2.54 6.79
C VAL A 47 7.22 3.91 6.67
N TYR A 48 7.85 4.96 7.22
CA TYR A 48 7.30 6.31 7.11
C TYR A 48 7.30 6.82 5.67
N HIS A 49 8.39 6.58 4.93
CA HIS A 49 8.52 6.97 3.52
C HIS A 49 7.50 6.27 2.61
N ASN A 50 7.27 4.98 2.80
CA ASN A 50 6.44 4.18 1.90
C ASN A 50 4.92 4.27 2.20
N ASN A 51 4.52 4.48 3.46
CA ASN A 51 3.11 4.42 3.85
C ASN A 51 2.43 5.78 4.01
N TYR A 52 3.21 6.86 4.10
CA TYR A 52 2.65 8.19 4.30
C TYR A 52 3.04 9.14 3.17
N ARG A 53 2.30 10.25 3.10
CA ARG A 53 2.62 11.34 2.17
C ARG A 53 4.07 11.77 2.37
N SER A 54 4.78 11.94 1.25
CA SER A 54 6.15 12.47 1.19
C SER A 54 6.33 13.62 2.20
N GLU A 55 7.26 13.39 3.13
CA GLU A 55 7.64 14.31 4.19
C GLU A 55 9.13 14.65 3.99
N PRO A 56 9.48 15.92 3.69
CA PRO A 56 10.82 16.29 3.24
C PRO A 56 11.90 16.01 4.29
N ARG A 57 11.55 16.00 5.57
CA ARG A 57 12.47 15.71 6.67
C ARG A 57 12.86 14.24 6.74
N VAL A 58 11.90 13.34 6.49
CA VAL A 58 12.16 11.91 6.39
C VAL A 58 13.02 11.61 5.15
N GLU A 59 12.74 12.27 4.02
CA GLU A 59 13.55 12.12 2.81
C GLU A 59 14.98 12.64 2.99
N ALA A 60 15.14 13.78 3.68
CA ALA A 60 16.46 14.31 4.01
C ALA A 60 17.27 13.35 4.88
N GLU A 61 16.63 12.73 5.88
CA GLU A 61 17.30 11.76 6.75
C GLU A 61 17.64 10.45 6.02
N ILE A 62 16.77 9.97 5.13
CA ILE A 62 17.05 8.81 4.26
C ILE A 62 18.25 9.09 3.37
N ALA A 63 18.29 10.28 2.74
CA ALA A 63 19.39 10.69 1.87
C ALA A 63 20.70 10.86 2.66
N ALA A 64 20.65 11.46 3.84
CA ALA A 64 21.80 11.65 4.72
C ALA A 64 22.43 10.32 5.15
N ARG A 65 21.60 9.30 5.40
CA ARG A 65 22.06 7.95 5.79
C ARG A 65 22.36 7.02 4.62
N GLY A 66 21.99 7.38 3.40
CA GLY A 66 22.09 6.50 2.24
C GLY A 66 21.22 5.24 2.33
N VAL A 67 20.06 5.33 3.00
CA VAL A 67 19.17 4.18 3.21
C VAL A 67 18.39 3.88 1.94
N ASN A 68 18.44 2.63 1.48
CA ASN A 68 17.61 2.17 0.36
C ASN A 68 16.25 1.66 0.89
N CYS A 69 15.19 2.45 0.65
CA CYS A 69 13.82 2.13 1.06
C CYS A 69 12.99 1.38 0.02
N ASP A 70 13.61 0.87 -1.06
CA ASP A 70 12.95 -0.07 -1.97
C ASP A 70 12.40 -1.26 -1.17
N ARG A 71 11.10 -1.53 -1.37
CA ARG A 71 10.37 -2.56 -0.60
C ARG A 71 11.02 -3.94 -0.74
N PHE A 72 11.53 -4.29 -1.92
CA PHE A 72 12.14 -5.59 -2.15
C PHE A 72 13.51 -5.65 -1.52
N TYR A 73 14.28 -4.58 -1.64
CA TYR A 73 15.58 -4.44 -0.98
C TYR A 73 15.47 -4.62 0.53
N ARG A 74 14.55 -3.91 1.21
CA ARG A 74 14.30 -4.09 2.67
C ARG A 74 13.83 -5.50 3.01
N LYS A 75 12.96 -6.09 2.19
CA LYS A 75 12.50 -7.47 2.41
C LYS A 75 13.64 -8.48 2.31
N CYS A 76 14.51 -8.34 1.31
CA CYS A 76 15.69 -9.19 1.15
C CYS A 76 16.71 -9.00 2.29
N LEU A 77 16.91 -7.77 2.77
CA LEU A 77 17.71 -7.49 3.97
C LEU A 77 17.15 -8.21 5.20
N SER A 78 15.83 -8.14 5.42
CA SER A 78 15.19 -8.82 6.57
C SER A 78 15.32 -10.35 6.52
N GLN A 79 15.55 -10.92 5.34
CA GLN A 79 15.85 -12.34 5.14
C GLN A 79 17.33 -12.70 5.34
N GLY A 80 18.18 -11.73 5.71
CA GLY A 80 19.61 -11.93 5.95
C GLY A 80 20.48 -11.80 4.71
N ASN A 81 19.95 -11.35 3.56
CA ASN A 81 20.78 -11.11 2.37
C ASN A 81 21.68 -9.89 2.59
N GLN A 82 22.96 -10.01 2.25
CA GLN A 82 23.91 -8.91 2.39
C GLN A 82 23.87 -7.98 1.17
N PRO A 83 23.92 -6.64 1.37
CA PRO A 83 24.04 -5.66 0.29
C PRO A 83 25.16 -5.98 -0.71
N GLY A 84 24.93 -5.71 -1.99
CA GLY A 84 25.95 -5.86 -3.04
C GLY A 84 26.31 -7.29 -3.43
N THR A 85 25.65 -8.31 -2.85
CA THR A 85 25.87 -9.71 -3.19
C THR A 85 24.94 -10.19 -4.32
N GLN A 86 25.34 -11.28 -5.00
CA GLN A 86 24.47 -11.95 -5.98
C GLN A 86 23.18 -12.48 -5.33
N ALA A 87 23.24 -12.92 -4.07
CA ALA A 87 22.07 -13.39 -3.32
C ALA A 87 21.03 -12.27 -3.12
N MET A 88 21.49 -11.05 -2.81
CA MET A 88 20.62 -9.87 -2.72
C MET A 88 19.93 -9.58 -4.05
N GLN A 89 20.71 -9.56 -5.14
CA GLN A 89 20.16 -9.28 -6.48
C GLN A 89 19.13 -10.34 -6.89
N PHE A 90 19.46 -11.61 -6.70
CA PHE A 90 18.55 -12.73 -6.99
C PHE A 90 17.25 -12.64 -6.17
N CYS A 91 17.34 -12.29 -4.89
CA CYS A 91 16.17 -12.11 -4.04
C CYS A 91 15.27 -10.96 -4.55
N ILE A 92 15.87 -9.82 -4.91
CA ILE A 92 15.13 -8.66 -5.44
C ILE A 92 14.43 -9.04 -6.75
N ASP A 93 15.16 -9.67 -7.67
CA ASP A 93 14.61 -10.07 -8.97
C ASP A 93 13.47 -11.08 -8.81
N THR A 94 13.64 -12.06 -7.92
CA THR A 94 12.60 -13.04 -7.60
C THR A 94 11.35 -12.39 -7.02
N LEU A 95 11.50 -11.45 -6.09
CA LEU A 95 10.35 -10.77 -5.48
C LEU A 95 9.64 -9.85 -6.47
N ARG A 96 10.40 -9.16 -7.34
CA ARG A 96 9.85 -8.31 -8.40
C ARG A 96 9.08 -9.13 -9.43
N GLU A 97 9.62 -10.28 -9.83
CA GLU A 97 8.97 -11.18 -10.76
C GLU A 97 7.69 -11.80 -10.19
N ASN A 98 7.72 -12.23 -8.91
CA ASN A 98 6.52 -12.71 -8.23
C ASN A 98 5.41 -11.64 -8.15
N GLU A 99 5.77 -10.38 -7.93
CA GLU A 99 4.80 -9.29 -7.93
C GLU A 99 4.23 -9.03 -9.34
N ARG A 100 5.08 -9.06 -10.38
CA ARG A 100 4.64 -8.96 -11.77
C ARG A 100 3.61 -10.04 -12.10
N LEU A 101 3.91 -11.29 -11.76
CA LEU A 101 3.03 -12.44 -11.99
C LEU A 101 1.70 -12.31 -11.23
N ARG A 102 1.73 -11.81 -9.99
CA ARG A 102 0.49 -11.56 -9.22
C ARG A 102 -0.42 -10.56 -9.92
N TYR A 103 0.11 -9.42 -10.39
CA TYR A 103 -0.69 -8.43 -11.10
C TYR A 103 -1.15 -8.90 -12.48
N GLU A 104 -0.37 -9.74 -13.16
CA GLU A 104 -0.81 -10.36 -14.40
C GLU A 104 -1.96 -11.34 -14.16
N GLN A 105 -1.87 -12.16 -13.12
CA GLN A 105 -2.95 -13.07 -12.72
C GLN A 105 -4.23 -12.30 -12.36
N ASP A 106 -4.13 -11.26 -11.52
CA ASP A 106 -5.27 -10.43 -11.13
C ASP A 106 -5.95 -9.78 -12.37
N ARG A 107 -5.16 -9.37 -13.37
CA ARG A 107 -5.68 -8.84 -14.64
C ARG A 107 -6.51 -9.90 -15.37
N TRP A 108 -6.05 -11.14 -15.45
CA TRP A 108 -6.80 -12.22 -16.11
C TRP A 108 -8.07 -12.60 -15.36
N ASP A 109 -8.05 -12.56 -14.03
CA ASP A 109 -9.20 -12.84 -13.19
C ASP A 109 -10.30 -11.75 -13.30
N ASP A 110 -9.91 -10.48 -13.49
CA ASP A 110 -10.85 -9.37 -13.73
C ASP A 110 -11.51 -9.45 -15.12
N PHE A 111 -10.80 -9.98 -16.12
CA PHE A 111 -11.41 -10.40 -17.39
C PHE A 111 -12.24 -11.70 -17.27
N GLY A 112 -12.05 -12.48 -16.21
CA GLY A 112 -12.66 -13.79 -16.00
C GLY A 112 -14.18 -13.77 -15.83
N ILE A 113 -14.77 -12.68 -15.34
CA ILE A 113 -16.24 -12.58 -15.19
C ILE A 113 -16.95 -12.49 -16.54
N TRP A 114 -16.29 -11.96 -17.59
CA TRP A 114 -16.81 -11.92 -18.95
C TRP A 114 -16.19 -12.97 -19.88
N GLY A 115 -15.01 -13.51 -19.56
CA GLY A 115 -14.26 -14.45 -20.42
C GLY A 115 -14.63 -15.92 -20.27
N TYR A 116 -15.14 -16.37 -19.11
CA TYR A 116 -15.48 -17.79 -18.92
C TYR A 116 -16.71 -18.23 -19.74
N ARG A 117 -17.64 -17.31 -20.02
CA ARG A 117 -18.85 -17.62 -20.78
C ARG A 117 -18.56 -17.88 -22.26
N ASP A 118 -17.53 -17.25 -22.81
CA ASP A 118 -17.11 -17.45 -24.20
C ASP A 118 -16.12 -18.60 -24.38
N TYR A 119 -15.32 -18.94 -23.36
CA TYR A 119 -14.41 -20.10 -23.44
C TYR A 119 -15.17 -21.43 -23.61
N ASP A 120 -16.27 -21.63 -22.88
CA ASP A 120 -17.12 -22.83 -23.03
C ASP A 120 -17.92 -22.82 -24.34
N ARG A 121 -18.27 -21.63 -24.86
CA ARG A 121 -18.95 -21.46 -26.16
C ARG A 121 -18.03 -21.78 -27.33
N LEU A 122 -16.78 -21.34 -27.30
CA LEU A 122 -15.78 -21.64 -28.33
C LEU A 122 -15.39 -23.13 -28.31
N ARG A 123 -15.33 -23.75 -27.12
CA ARG A 123 -15.05 -25.18 -26.98
C ARG A 123 -16.18 -26.07 -27.50
N SER A 124 -17.44 -25.66 -27.31
CA SER A 124 -18.61 -26.40 -27.81
C SER A 124 -18.81 -26.23 -29.32
N ALA A 125 -18.44 -25.07 -29.90
CA ALA A 125 -18.46 -24.84 -31.34
C ALA A 125 -17.43 -25.69 -32.12
N ARG A 126 -16.29 -26.03 -31.51
CA ARG A 126 -15.23 -26.87 -32.13
C ARG A 126 -15.51 -28.39 -32.06
N ARG A 127 -16.57 -28.81 -31.37
CA ARG A 127 -16.98 -30.23 -31.26
C ARG A 127 -18.15 -30.61 -32.17
N ARG A 128 -18.53 -29.73 -33.10
CA ARG A 128 -19.45 -30.03 -34.20
C ARG A 128 -18.69 -29.91 -35.51
#